data_AF-K7K2G4-F1
#
_entry.id   AF-K7K2G4-F1
#
_cell.length_a   1.000
_cell.length_b   1.000
_cell.length_c   1.000
_cell.angle_alpha   90.00
_cell.angle_beta   90.00
_cell.angle_gamma   90.00
#
_symmetry.space_group_name_H-M   'P 1'
#
loop_
_entity.id
_entity.type
_entity.pdbx_description
1 polymer ?
#
loop_
_entity_poly.entity_id
_entity_poly.type
_entity_poly.pdbx_seq_one_letter_code
_entity_poly.pdbx_strand_id
1 'polypeptide(L)' 'MSGLLLSRVLVGIGKGVSPSAATDLIARSTPLEERSRAVAFVFGGLSVGSVMGLLLAPPLIQNLGWESVFYIFGLLGVAW' A
#
# COMPACT_ATOMS: atom_id res chain seq x y z
N MET A 1 -21.26 -8.09 -10.00
CA MET A 1 -21.13 -6.63 -9.72
C MET A 1 -21.04 -6.31 -8.24
N SER A 2 -21.86 -6.92 -7.36
CA SER A 2 -21.81 -6.71 -5.90
C SER A 2 -20.42 -6.92 -5.28
N GLY A 3 -19.73 -8.01 -5.62
CA GLY A 3 -18.38 -8.29 -5.08
C GLY A 3 -17.34 -7.21 -5.42
N LEU A 4 -17.41 -6.62 -6.62
CA LEU A 4 -16.52 -5.54 -7.01
C LEU A 4 -16.75 -4.29 -6.15
N LEU A 5 -18.01 -3.91 -5.93
CA LEU A 5 -18.35 -2.78 -5.07
C LEU A 5 -17.82 -2.99 -3.64
N LEU A 6 -18.04 -4.18 -3.08
CA LEU A 6 -17.52 -4.53 -1.76
C LEU A 6 -15.99 -4.41 -1.71
N SER A 7 -15.28 -4.96 -2.70
CA SER A 7 -13.82 -4.86 -2.76
C SER A 7 -13.33 -3.41 -2.83
N ARG A 8 -14.03 -2.54 -3.57
CA ARG A 8 -13.69 -1.12 -3.68
C ARG A 8 -13.92 -0.38 -2.38
N VAL A 9 -14.98 -0.70 -1.65
CA VAL A 9 -15.23 -0.14 -0.32
C VAL A 9 -14.12 -0.56 0.65
N LEU A 10 -13.75 -1.84 0.69
CA LEU A 10 -12.68 -2.34 1.54
C LEU A 10 -11.33 -1.68 1.23
N VAL A 11 -10.97 -1.60 -0.04
CA VAL A 11 -9.75 -0.90 -0.48
C VAL A 11 -9.79 0.58 -0.11
N GLY A 12 -10.94 1.23 -0.29
CA GLY A 12 -11.13 2.64 0.05
C GLY A 12 -10.95 2.94 1.53
N ILE A 13 -11.47 2.08 2.41
CA ILE A 13 -11.30 2.19 3.86
C ILE A 13 -9.81 2.09 4.22
N GLY A 14 -9.11 1.06 3.73
CA GLY A 14 -7.68 0.91 4.00
C GLY A 14 -6.86 2.09 3.47
N LYS A 15 -6.98 2.39 2.18
CA LYS A 15 -6.23 3.47 1.51
C LYS A 15 -6.54 4.87 2.06
N GLY A 16 -7.76 5.10 2.56
CA GLY A 16 -8.15 6.39 3.11
C GLY A 16 -7.64 6.62 4.53
N VAL A 17 -7.59 5.56 5.34
CA VAL A 17 -7.18 5.67 6.74
C VAL A 17 -5.65 5.64 6.88
N SER A 18 -4.94 4.82 6.11
CA SER A 18 -3.49 4.61 6.28
C SER A 18 -2.65 5.89 6.22
N PRO A 19 -2.84 6.81 5.24
CA PRO A 19 -2.05 8.04 5.18
C PRO A 19 -2.28 8.96 6.37
N SER A 20 -3.53 9.08 6.82
CA SER A 20 -3.92 9.91 7.97
C SER A 20 -3.37 9.36 9.29
N ALA A 21 -3.44 8.04 9.48
CA ALA A 21 -2.86 7.38 10.64
C ALA A 21 -1.33 7.50 10.66
N ALA A 22 -0.68 7.37 9.51
CA ALA A 22 0.76 7.53 9.39
C ALA A 22 1.22 8.96 9.77
N THR A 23 0.54 10.00 9.29
CA THR A 23 0.91 11.38 9.63
C THR A 23 0.64 11.72 11.10
N ASP A 24 -0.45 11.22 11.70
CA ASP A 24 -0.70 11.39 13.15
C ASP A 24 0.38 10.69 13.98
N LEU A 25 0.76 9.46 13.62
CA LEU A 25 1.82 8.73 14.31
C LEU A 25 3.15 9.48 14.25
N ILE A 26 3.55 9.95 13.06
CA ILE A 26 4.78 10.73 12.87
C ILE A 26 4.73 12.02 13.69
N ALA A 27 3.58 12.71 13.73
CA ALA A 27 3.45 13.94 14.50
C ALA A 27 3.69 13.71 16.01
N ARG A 28 3.30 12.55 16.54
CA ARG A 28 3.46 12.21 17.97
C ARG A 28 4.83 11.63 18.30
N SER A 29 5.42 10.86 17.39
CA SER A 29 6.66 10.10 17.65
C SER A 29 7.93 10.78 17.15
N THR A 30 7.83 11.74 16.24
CA THR A 30 8.99 12.38 15.59
C THR A 30 9.15 13.86 16.01
N PRO A 31 10.37 14.30 16.36
CA PRO A 31 10.69 15.70 16.63
C PRO A 31 10.31 16.62 15.47
N LEU A 32 9.84 17.84 15.78
CA LEU A 32 9.29 18.78 14.79
C LEU A 32 10.24 19.05 13.62
N GLU A 33 11.53 19.21 13.90
CA GLU A 33 12.58 19.50 12.90
C GLU A 33 12.76 18.38 11.88
N GLU A 34 12.44 17.13 12.24
CA GLU A 34 12.61 15.96 11.39
C GLU A 34 11.31 15.46 10.76
N ARG A 35 10.15 16.00 11.16
CA ARG A 35 8.82 15.52 10.72
C ARG A 35 8.69 15.49 9.20
N SER A 36 9.13 16.54 8.50
CA SER A 36 9.05 16.58 7.04
C SER A 36 9.85 15.45 6.38
N ARG A 37 11.01 15.11 6.95
CA ARG A 37 11.84 14.00 6.47
C ARG A 37 11.18 12.65 6.75
N ALA A 38 10.61 12.47 7.94
CA ALA A 38 9.88 11.24 8.28
C ALA A 38 8.64 11.03 7.40
N VAL A 39 7.84 12.08 7.17
CA VAL A 39 6.71 12.03 6.23
C VAL A 39 7.20 11.70 4.82
N ALA A 40 8.22 12.38 4.32
CA ALA A 40 8.77 12.10 2.99
C ALA A 40 9.25 10.64 2.86
N PHE A 41 9.87 10.09 3.91
CA PHE A 41 10.31 8.70 3.92
C PHE A 41 9.12 7.73 3.83
N VAL A 42 8.09 7.91 4.66
CA VAL A 42 6.90 7.03 4.67
C VAL A 42 6.12 7.12 3.35
N PHE A 43 5.86 8.33 2.86
CA PHE A 43 5.16 8.51 1.58
C PHE A 43 6.03 8.15 0.37
N GLY A 44 7.35 8.18 0.48
CA GLY A 44 8.27 7.60 -0.49
C GLY A 44 8.00 6.12 -0.75
N GLY A 45 7.51 5.39 0.27
CA GLY A 45 7.04 4.02 0.16
C GLY A 45 5.93 3.83 -0.89
N LEU A 46 5.09 4.84 -1.14
CA LEU A 46 4.07 4.78 -2.21
C LEU A 46 4.73 4.66 -3.59
N SER A 47 5.79 5.43 -3.82
CA SER A 47 6.51 5.41 -5.10
C SER A 47 7.26 4.09 -5.28
N VAL A 48 7.93 3.62 -4.23
CA VAL A 48 8.62 2.31 -4.24
C VAL A 48 7.62 1.19 -4.48
N GLY A 49 6.49 1.19 -3.78
CA GLY A 49 5.43 0.19 -3.95
C GLY A 49 4.86 0.16 -5.37
N SER A 50 4.67 1.33 -6.00
CA SER A 50 4.25 1.42 -7.40
C SER A 50 5.27 0.81 -8.36
N VAL A 51 6.56 1.13 -8.18
CA VAL A 51 7.64 0.56 -9.01
C VAL A 51 7.73 -0.94 -8.80
N MET A 52 7.73 -1.42 -7.56
CA MET A 52 7.77 -2.84 -7.25
C MET A 52 6.56 -3.58 -7.82
N GLY A 53 5.35 -3.01 -7.74
CA GLY A 53 4.15 -3.58 -8.35
C GLY A 53 4.29 -3.74 -9.87
N LEU A 54 4.83 -2.73 -10.56
CA LEU A 54 5.07 -2.77 -12.00
C LEU A 54 6.16 -3.76 -12.41
N LEU A 55 7.19 -3.95 -11.57
CA LEU A 55 8.27 -4.89 -11.84
C LEU A 55 7.87 -6.34 -11.54
N LEU A 56 7.09 -6.56 -10.49
CA LEU A 56 6.70 -7.91 -10.04
C LEU A 56 5.46 -8.45 -10.76
N ALA A 57 4.50 -7.60 -11.14
CA ALA A 57 3.27 -8.08 -11.76
C ALA A 57 3.51 -8.83 -13.09
N PRO A 58 4.29 -8.32 -14.06
CA PRO A 58 4.51 -9.03 -15.32
C PRO A 58 5.12 -10.45 -15.17
N PRO A 59 6.23 -10.67 -14.43
CA PRO A 59 6.77 -12.02 -14.28
C PRO A 59 5.83 -12.93 -13.48
N LEU A 60 5.08 -12.41 -12.50
CA LEU A 60 4.05 -13.19 -11.80
C LEU A 60 2.95 -13.65 -12.76
N ILE A 61 2.45 -12.75 -13.59
CA ILE A 61 1.41 -13.07 -14.59
C ILE A 61 1.92 -14.12 -15.58
N GLN A 62 3.15 -13.97 -16.08
CA GLN A 62 3.72 -14.87 -17.09
C GLN A 62 3.94 -16.30 -16.56
N ASN A 63 4.33 -16.45 -15.29
CA ASN A 63 4.70 -17.76 -14.72
C ASN A 63 3.58 -18.42 -13.90
N LEU A 64 2.71 -17.63 -13.25
CA LEU A 64 1.71 -18.10 -12.30
C LEU A 64 0.27 -17.67 -12.66
N GLY A 65 0.09 -16.96 -13.78
CA GLY A 65 -1.22 -16.44 -14.18
C GLY A 65 -1.59 -15.15 -13.44
N TRP A 66 -2.62 -14.47 -13.94
CA TRP A 66 -3.01 -13.14 -13.47
C TRP A 66 -3.61 -13.11 -12.06
N GLU A 67 -4.26 -14.19 -11.66
CA GLU A 67 -4.82 -14.38 -10.32
C GLU A 67 -3.74 -14.39 -9.23
N SER A 68 -2.53 -14.84 -9.56
CA SER A 68 -1.39 -14.88 -8.62
C SER A 68 -1.06 -13.50 -8.06
N VAL A 69 -1.21 -12.44 -8.86
CA VAL A 69 -0.98 -11.05 -8.42
C VAL A 69 -1.94 -10.71 -7.28
N PHE A 70 -3.22 -11.08 -7.41
CA PHE A 70 -4.21 -10.81 -6.36
C PHE A 70 -3.93 -11.60 -5.09
N TYR A 71 -3.57 -12.88 -5.20
CA TYR A 71 -3.27 -13.71 -4.03
C TYR A 71 -1.98 -13.27 -3.34
N ILE A 72 -0.90 -13.03 -4.08
CA ILE A 72 0.40 -12.67 -3.50
C ILE A 72 0.33 -11.29 -2.86
N PHE A 73 -0.10 -10.26 -3.58
CA PHE A 73 -0.20 -8.91 -3.02
C PHE A 73 -1.27 -8.80 -1.93
N GLY A 74 -2.37 -9.56 -2.06
CA GLY A 74 -3.39 -9.66 -1.03
C GLY A 74 -2.85 -10.25 0.27
N LEU A 75 -2.14 -11.38 0.20
CA LEU A 75 -1.53 -12.03 1.37
C LEU A 75 -0.44 -11.17 2.01
N LEU A 76 0.42 -10.53 1.21
CA LEU A 76 1.40 -9.57 1.71
C LEU A 76 0.73 -8.41 2.45
N GLY A 77 -0.42 -7.94 1.96
CA GLY A 77 -1.20 -6.90 2.61
C GLY A 77 -1.89 -7.35 3.90
N VAL A 78 -2.21 -8.64 4.05
CA VAL A 78 -2.74 -9.21 5.30
C VAL A 78 -1.63 -9.47 6.31
N ALA A 79 -0.41 -9.77 5.85
CA ALA A 79 0.75 -10.01 6.70
C ALA A 79 1.39 -8.72 7.26
N TRP A 80 1.13 -7.57 6.62
CA TRP A 80 1.59 -6.25 7.04
C TRP A 80 0.70 -5.65 8.13
#